data_AF-A0A7K1K6A4-F1
#
_entry.id   AF-A0A7K1K6A4-F1
#
_cell.length_a   1.000
_cell.length_b   1.000
_cell.length_c   1.000
_cell.angle_alpha   90.00
_cell.angle_beta   90.00
_cell.angle_gamma   90.00
#
_symmetry.space_group_name_H-M   'P 1'
#
loop_
_entity.id
_entity.type
_entity.pdbx_description
1 polymer ?
#
loop_
_entity_poly.entity_id
_entity_poly.type
_entity_poly.pdbx_seq_one_letter_code
_entity_poly.pdbx_strand_id
1 'polypeptide(L)'
;MRQVSGPRVGRRPSTTQDHITEVALALFATRGFDEVSVDDVAKAAGIARRTLFRYYASKSAIPWGDFDAHLQHLRELLTSLSTEISLAEALHDALLSFNTYDAQEMAQHRQRMRVILETAELQAYSMTMYAGWREVIAVYVAQRIGAAPEDLMPQTVGWLMLGVALSAYEHWLADESVSLSDAITQAFEVARPGLEALAEPR
;
A
#
# COMPACT_ATOMS: atom_id res chain seq x y z
N MET A 1 -8.18 -17.28 24.89
CA MET A 1 -8.78 -17.04 23.55
C MET A 1 -9.86 -15.97 23.68
N ARG A 2 -9.59 -14.74 23.27
CA ARG A 2 -10.61 -13.71 23.07
C ARG A 2 -10.39 -13.14 21.66
N GLN A 3 -11.31 -13.45 20.75
CA GLN A 3 -11.41 -12.79 19.45
C GLN A 3 -11.84 -11.35 19.69
N VAL A 4 -10.98 -10.40 19.31
CA VAL A 4 -11.34 -9.00 19.19
C VAL A 4 -11.72 -8.78 17.73
N SER A 5 -13.00 -8.98 17.41
CA SER A 5 -13.57 -8.50 16.15
C SER A 5 -13.74 -6.99 16.26
N GLY A 6 -12.77 -6.25 15.75
CA GLY A 6 -12.86 -4.79 15.62
C GLY A 6 -13.99 -4.40 14.65
N PRO A 7 -14.65 -3.24 14.86
CA PRO A 7 -15.72 -2.79 13.99
C PRO A 7 -15.17 -2.51 12.58
N ARG A 8 -15.64 -3.27 11.57
CA ARG A 8 -15.41 -2.96 10.15
C ARG A 8 -15.98 -1.57 9.88
N VAL A 9 -15.10 -0.59 9.71
CA VAL A 9 -15.46 0.79 9.40
C VAL A 9 -16.23 0.79 8.09
N GLY A 10 -17.54 1.02 8.21
CA GLY A 10 -18.42 1.25 7.08
C GLY A 10 -18.13 2.61 6.47
N ARG A 11 -17.60 2.60 5.26
CA ARG A 11 -17.88 3.63 4.25
C ARG A 11 -17.76 2.92 2.90
N ARG A 12 -18.77 3.01 2.04
CA ARG A 12 -18.65 2.65 0.62
C ARG A 12 -18.35 3.94 -0.15
N PRO A 13 -17.09 4.31 -0.44
CA PRO A 13 -16.78 5.18 -1.56
C PRO A 13 -16.97 4.38 -2.86
N SER A 14 -17.84 4.88 -3.74
CA SER A 14 -17.96 4.53 -5.17
C SER A 14 -17.64 3.07 -5.54
N THR A 15 -18.61 2.16 -5.40
CA THR A 15 -18.59 0.81 -6.02
C THR A 15 -18.21 0.86 -7.50
N THR A 16 -18.39 2.01 -8.16
CA THR A 16 -17.96 2.28 -9.53
C THR A 16 -16.44 2.39 -9.70
N GLN A 17 -15.70 3.00 -8.77
CA GLN A 17 -14.26 3.20 -8.92
C GLN A 17 -13.49 1.90 -8.70
N ASP A 18 -13.84 1.16 -7.65
CA ASP A 18 -13.30 -0.17 -7.37
C ASP A 18 -13.61 -1.15 -8.51
N HIS A 19 -14.84 -1.12 -9.03
CA HIS A 19 -15.22 -1.93 -10.18
C HIS A 19 -14.39 -1.62 -11.44
N ILE A 20 -14.13 -0.33 -11.73
CA ILE A 20 -13.26 0.05 -12.85
C ILE A 20 -11.84 -0.51 -12.64
N THR A 21 -11.29 -0.40 -11.42
CA THR A 21 -9.97 -0.93 -11.08
C THR A 21 -9.90 -2.44 -11.25
N GLU A 22 -10.88 -3.17 -10.73
CA GLU A 22 -10.94 -4.62 -10.82
C GLU A 22 -10.97 -5.09 -12.27
N VAL A 23 -11.87 -4.51 -13.08
CA VAL A 23 -11.96 -4.81 -14.52
C VAL A 23 -10.65 -4.49 -15.23
N ALA A 24 -10.06 -3.32 -14.96
CA ALA A 24 -8.80 -2.93 -15.59
C ALA A 24 -7.65 -3.88 -15.23
N LEU A 25 -7.50 -4.23 -13.95
CA LEU A 25 -6.48 -5.17 -13.48
C LEU A 25 -6.63 -6.54 -14.14
N ALA A 26 -7.86 -7.05 -14.28
CA ALA A 26 -8.10 -8.29 -15.01
C ALA A 26 -7.71 -8.20 -16.49
N LEU A 27 -7.95 -7.05 -17.14
CA LEU A 27 -7.49 -6.84 -18.51
C LEU A 27 -5.97 -6.76 -18.62
N PHE A 28 -5.32 -5.99 -17.75
CA PHE A 28 -3.86 -5.86 -17.73
C PHE A 28 -3.18 -7.21 -17.44
N ALA A 29 -3.76 -8.01 -16.54
CA ALA A 29 -3.29 -9.37 -16.23
C ALA A 29 -3.32 -10.30 -17.45
N THR A 30 -4.39 -10.21 -18.26
CA THR A 30 -4.66 -11.18 -19.32
C THR A 30 -4.05 -10.79 -20.66
N ARG A 31 -4.00 -9.50 -20.97
CA ARG A 31 -3.55 -8.97 -22.26
C ARG A 31 -2.23 -8.21 -22.19
N GLY A 32 -1.74 -7.93 -20.99
CA GLY A 32 -0.60 -7.05 -20.76
C GLY A 32 -1.03 -5.59 -20.60
N PHE A 33 -0.29 -4.83 -19.81
CA PHE A 33 -0.59 -3.42 -19.59
C PHE A 33 -0.57 -2.65 -20.91
N ASP A 34 0.51 -2.74 -21.70
CA ASP A 34 0.73 -1.94 -22.91
C ASP A 34 -0.36 -2.12 -23.99
N GLU A 35 -0.82 -3.35 -24.19
CA GLU A 35 -1.82 -3.70 -25.21
C GLU A 35 -3.25 -3.23 -24.88
N VAL A 36 -3.54 -2.96 -23.60
CA VAL A 36 -4.88 -2.54 -23.17
C VAL A 36 -5.01 -1.03 -23.24
N SER A 37 -5.92 -0.51 -24.06
CA SER A 37 -6.20 0.92 -24.10
C SER A 37 -7.16 1.35 -22.99
N VAL A 38 -7.22 2.66 -22.70
CA VAL A 38 -8.26 3.21 -21.79
C VAL A 38 -9.68 3.03 -22.35
N ASP A 39 -9.83 2.90 -23.67
CA ASP A 39 -11.13 2.63 -24.31
C ASP A 39 -11.56 1.18 -24.07
N ASP A 40 -10.61 0.23 -24.08
CA ASP A 40 -10.87 -1.16 -23.72
C ASP A 40 -11.36 -1.28 -22.27
N VAL A 41 -10.71 -0.57 -21.35
CA VAL A 41 -11.11 -0.53 -19.94
C VAL A 41 -12.50 0.09 -19.80
N ALA A 42 -12.75 1.24 -20.43
CA ALA A 42 -14.04 1.91 -20.37
C ALA A 42 -15.17 1.02 -20.92
N LYS A 43 -14.94 0.38 -22.07
CA LYS A 43 -15.88 -0.56 -22.69
C LYS A 43 -16.15 -1.76 -21.78
N ALA A 44 -15.12 -2.36 -21.21
CA ALA A 44 -15.26 -3.52 -20.33
C ALA A 44 -15.98 -3.18 -19.01
N ALA A 45 -15.75 -1.98 -18.47
CA ALA A 45 -16.43 -1.49 -17.28
C ALA A 45 -17.84 -0.91 -17.56
N GLY A 46 -18.30 -0.93 -18.82
CA GLY A 46 -19.63 -0.44 -19.19
C GLY A 46 -19.81 1.08 -19.03
N ILE A 47 -18.74 1.86 -19.15
CA ILE A 47 -18.74 3.32 -18.97
C ILE A 47 -18.18 4.05 -20.19
N ALA A 48 -18.49 5.34 -20.30
CA ALA A 48 -17.86 6.20 -21.29
C ALA A 48 -16.40 6.54 -20.89
N ARG A 49 -15.52 6.73 -21.87
CA ARG A 49 -14.13 7.20 -21.69
C ARG A 49 -14.04 8.43 -20.80
N ARG A 50 -14.92 9.42 -21.02
CA ARG A 50 -15.01 10.64 -20.19
C ARG A 50 -15.31 10.35 -18.71
N THR A 51 -16.10 9.31 -18.43
CA THR A 51 -16.38 8.88 -17.06
C THR A 51 -15.15 8.25 -16.41
N LEU A 52 -14.38 7.45 -17.14
CA LEU A 52 -13.12 6.89 -16.66
C LEU A 52 -12.14 8.00 -16.25
N PHE A 53 -11.96 9.02 -17.11
CA PHE A 53 -11.08 10.16 -16.82
C PHE A 53 -11.55 11.09 -15.70
N ARG A 54 -12.80 10.95 -15.24
CA ARG A 54 -13.26 11.64 -14.03
C ARG A 54 -12.68 11.02 -12.76
N TYR A 55 -12.40 9.72 -12.78
CA TYR A 55 -11.81 8.99 -11.65
C TYR A 55 -10.28 8.92 -11.74
N TYR A 56 -9.74 8.78 -12.95
CA TYR A 56 -8.31 8.53 -13.16
C TYR A 56 -7.70 9.55 -14.11
N ALA A 57 -6.61 10.18 -13.69
CA ALA A 57 -5.88 11.16 -14.51
C ALA A 57 -5.16 10.51 -15.71
N SER A 58 -4.80 9.23 -15.60
CA SER A 58 -4.11 8.46 -16.63
C SER A 58 -4.45 6.97 -16.52
N LYS A 59 -4.03 6.18 -17.53
CA LYS A 59 -4.08 4.72 -17.47
C LYS A 59 -3.23 4.17 -16.31
N SER A 60 -2.06 4.75 -16.09
CA SER A 60 -1.09 4.38 -15.07
C SER A 60 -1.62 4.62 -13.65
N ALA A 61 -2.62 5.50 -13.47
CA ALA A 61 -3.30 5.73 -12.20
C ALA A 61 -4.33 4.63 -11.85
N ILE A 62 -4.86 3.89 -12.83
CA ILE A 62 -5.96 2.94 -12.62
C ILE A 62 -5.59 1.82 -11.63
N PRO A 63 -4.42 1.16 -11.72
CA PRO A 63 -4.04 0.09 -10.80
C PRO A 63 -3.98 0.51 -9.33
N TRP A 64 -3.80 1.80 -9.05
CA TRP A 64 -3.71 2.36 -7.71
C TRP A 64 -5.07 2.57 -7.05
N GLY A 65 -6.16 2.57 -7.81
CA GLY A 65 -7.52 2.77 -7.30
C GLY A 65 -7.69 4.11 -6.58
N ASP A 66 -8.46 4.11 -5.49
CA ASP A 66 -8.54 5.25 -4.58
C ASP A 66 -7.35 5.25 -3.60
N PHE A 67 -6.19 5.65 -4.11
CA PHE A 67 -4.97 5.65 -3.31
C PHE A 67 -5.02 6.64 -2.14
N ASP A 68 -5.76 7.74 -2.26
CA ASP A 68 -5.95 8.69 -1.17
C ASP A 68 -6.70 8.05 -0.01
N ALA A 69 -7.73 7.25 -0.29
CA ALA A 69 -8.40 6.44 0.73
C ALA A 69 -7.45 5.40 1.37
N HIS A 70 -6.57 4.78 0.58
CA HIS A 70 -5.55 3.88 1.12
C HIS A 70 -4.57 4.61 2.07
N LEU A 71 -4.07 5.80 1.69
CA LEU A 71 -3.21 6.61 2.56
C LEU A 71 -3.95 7.05 3.83
N GLN A 72 -5.23 7.41 3.71
CA GLN A 72 -6.06 7.75 4.85
C GLN A 72 -6.22 6.57 5.81
N HIS A 73 -6.44 5.35 5.28
CA HIS A 73 -6.50 4.14 6.08
C HIS A 73 -5.18 3.87 6.83
N LEU A 74 -4.03 4.04 6.18
CA LEU A 74 -2.73 3.91 6.84
C LEU A 74 -2.55 4.93 7.98
N ARG A 75 -2.95 6.19 7.76
CA ARG A 75 -2.93 7.22 8.82
C ARG A 75 -3.79 6.81 10.01
N GLU A 76 -4.99 6.29 9.75
CA GLU A 76 -5.91 5.82 10.80
C GLU A 76 -5.33 4.64 11.58
N LEU A 77 -4.73 3.66 10.90
CA LEU A 77 -4.04 2.56 11.55
C LEU A 77 -2.95 3.08 12.49
N LEU A 78 -2.02 3.89 11.98
CA LEU A 78 -0.91 4.42 12.76
C LEU A 78 -1.35 5.26 13.96
N THR A 79 -2.36 6.12 13.77
CA THR A 79 -2.87 6.99 14.85
C THR A 79 -3.73 6.26 15.88
N SER A 80 -4.23 5.07 15.55
CA SER A 80 -4.98 4.22 16.48
C SER A 80 -4.08 3.35 17.39
N LEU A 81 -2.81 3.19 17.05
CA LEU A 81 -1.86 2.39 17.82
C LEU A 81 -1.48 3.09 19.13
N SER A 82 -1.27 2.29 20.17
CA SER A 82 -0.84 2.80 21.49
C SER A 82 0.50 3.53 21.38
N THR A 83 0.65 4.62 22.13
CA THR A 83 1.95 5.30 22.26
C THR A 83 2.89 4.59 23.23
N GLU A 84 2.39 3.62 24.00
CA GLU A 84 3.15 2.83 24.99
C GLU A 84 4.01 1.74 24.35
N ILE A 85 3.66 1.27 23.15
CA ILE A 85 4.49 0.31 22.40
C ILE A 85 5.65 1.02 21.71
N SER A 86 6.73 0.29 21.42
CA SER A 86 7.90 0.87 20.76
C SER A 86 7.57 1.42 19.36
N LEU A 87 8.40 2.33 18.84
CA LEU A 87 8.25 2.82 17.46
C LEU A 87 8.37 1.67 16.45
N ALA A 88 9.31 0.75 16.66
CA ALA A 88 9.53 -0.41 15.81
C ALA A 88 8.29 -1.32 15.79
N GLU A 89 7.74 -1.65 16.96
CA GLU A 89 6.53 -2.47 17.07
C GLU A 89 5.33 -1.81 16.38
N ALA A 90 5.12 -0.51 16.58
CA ALA A 90 4.03 0.19 15.93
C ALA A 90 4.14 0.22 14.40
N LEU A 91 5.35 0.41 13.86
CA LEU A 91 5.57 0.40 12.40
C LEU A 91 5.39 -1.01 11.81
N HIS A 92 5.82 -2.05 12.53
CA HIS A 92 5.61 -3.45 12.12
C HIS A 92 4.12 -3.81 12.11
N ASP A 93 3.40 -3.50 13.19
CA ASP A 93 1.97 -3.76 13.32
C ASP A 93 1.15 -3.01 12.27
N ALA A 94 1.49 -1.74 12.01
CA ALA A 94 0.83 -0.94 10.97
C ALA A 94 1.08 -1.53 9.58
N LEU A 95 2.32 -1.94 9.28
CA LEU A 95 2.67 -2.54 8.00
C LEU A 95 1.96 -3.88 7.80
N LEU A 96 1.88 -4.74 8.82
CA LEU A 96 1.12 -5.99 8.74
C LEU A 96 -0.37 -5.74 8.58
N SER A 97 -0.96 -4.88 9.41
CA SER A 97 -2.40 -4.57 9.38
C SER A 97 -2.82 -3.98 8.03
N PHE A 98 -2.01 -3.07 7.48
CA PHE A 98 -2.27 -2.43 6.18
C PHE A 98 -2.25 -3.41 5.00
N ASN A 99 -1.51 -4.52 5.13
CA ASN A 99 -1.34 -5.52 4.07
C ASN A 99 -2.05 -6.85 4.39
N THR A 100 -2.96 -6.85 5.37
CA THR A 100 -3.76 -8.02 5.72
C THR A 100 -5.12 -7.95 5.01
N TYR A 101 -5.44 -9.02 4.28
CA TYR A 101 -6.65 -9.14 3.48
C TYR A 101 -7.30 -10.50 3.73
N ASP A 102 -8.59 -10.65 3.42
CA ASP A 102 -9.17 -11.99 3.32
C ASP A 102 -8.61 -12.76 2.09
N ALA A 103 -8.90 -14.07 1.98
CA ALA A 103 -8.31 -14.90 0.94
C ALA A 103 -8.65 -14.43 -0.49
N GLN A 104 -9.85 -13.88 -0.69
CA GLN A 104 -10.29 -13.41 -2.00
C GLN A 104 -9.62 -12.06 -2.34
N GLU A 105 -9.63 -11.14 -1.38
CA GLU A 105 -8.96 -9.84 -1.48
C GLU A 105 -7.45 -10.00 -1.67
N MET A 106 -6.82 -10.99 -1.02
CA MET A 106 -5.39 -11.29 -1.15
C MET A 106 -5.01 -11.72 -2.57
N ALA A 107 -5.83 -12.55 -3.22
CA ALA A 107 -5.59 -12.95 -4.61
C ALA A 107 -5.69 -11.74 -5.56
N GLN A 108 -6.68 -10.87 -5.36
CA GLN A 108 -6.83 -9.63 -6.14
C GLN A 108 -5.65 -8.68 -5.89
N HIS A 109 -5.22 -8.55 -4.64
CA HIS A 109 -4.05 -7.75 -4.26
C HIS A 109 -2.77 -8.26 -4.91
N ARG A 110 -2.58 -9.58 -4.96
CA ARG A 110 -1.44 -10.19 -5.65
C ARG A 110 -1.42 -9.83 -7.12
N GLN A 111 -2.57 -9.92 -7.78
CA GLN A 111 -2.70 -9.52 -9.19
C GLN A 111 -2.42 -8.03 -9.39
N ARG A 112 -2.90 -7.17 -8.49
CA ARG A 112 -2.62 -5.72 -8.51
C ARG A 112 -1.13 -5.45 -8.40
N MET A 113 -0.46 -6.04 -7.40
CA MET A 113 0.96 -5.83 -7.15
C MET A 113 1.83 -6.40 -8.26
N ARG A 114 1.45 -7.53 -8.85
CA ARG A 114 2.11 -8.08 -10.04
C ARG A 114 2.11 -7.09 -11.20
N VAL A 115 0.94 -6.54 -11.52
CA VAL A 115 0.82 -5.51 -12.57
C VAL A 115 1.70 -4.29 -12.26
N ILE A 116 1.65 -3.77 -11.03
CA ILE A 116 2.40 -2.58 -10.63
C ILE A 116 3.92 -2.81 -10.63
N LEU A 117 4.40 -3.94 -10.09
CA LEU A 117 5.82 -4.21 -9.91
C LEU A 117 6.51 -4.74 -11.17
N GLU A 118 5.78 -5.45 -12.05
CA GLU A 118 6.35 -6.04 -13.27
C GLU A 118 6.18 -5.16 -14.52
N THR A 119 5.49 -4.01 -14.42
CA THR A 119 5.30 -3.07 -15.54
C THR A 119 6.21 -1.86 -15.40
N ALA A 120 7.12 -1.64 -16.35
CA ALA A 120 8.09 -0.54 -16.31
C ALA A 120 7.44 0.86 -16.25
N GLU A 121 6.37 1.10 -17.00
CA GLU A 121 5.64 2.38 -16.94
C GLU A 121 5.03 2.63 -15.56
N LEU A 122 4.48 1.59 -14.93
CA LEU A 122 3.91 1.69 -13.59
C LEU A 122 4.99 1.87 -12.52
N GLN A 123 6.17 1.28 -12.70
CA GLN A 123 7.33 1.53 -11.86
C GLN A 123 7.81 2.99 -11.93
N ALA A 124 7.75 3.62 -13.10
CA ALA A 124 8.06 5.05 -13.21
C ALA A 124 6.98 5.92 -12.52
N TYR A 125 5.71 5.56 -12.67
CA TYR A 125 4.59 6.28 -12.05
C TYR A 125 4.54 6.10 -10.52
N SER A 126 4.94 4.93 -10.02
CA SER A 126 4.85 4.52 -8.61
C SER A 126 5.63 5.44 -7.67
N MET A 127 6.71 6.06 -8.14
CA MET A 127 7.52 6.97 -7.33
C MET A 127 6.69 8.14 -6.75
N THR A 128 5.70 8.63 -7.49
CA THR A 128 4.77 9.67 -7.00
C THR A 128 3.87 9.11 -5.90
N MET A 129 3.36 7.89 -6.09
CA MET A 129 2.46 7.23 -5.15
C MET A 129 3.19 6.87 -3.85
N TYR A 130 4.38 6.31 -3.97
CA TYR A 130 5.24 5.98 -2.83
C TYR A 130 5.69 7.22 -2.05
N ALA A 131 5.77 8.40 -2.67
CA ALA A 131 6.05 9.62 -1.92
C ALA A 131 4.97 9.94 -0.88
N GLY A 132 3.69 9.86 -1.26
CA GLY A 132 2.58 10.05 -0.31
C GLY A 132 2.54 8.99 0.78
N TRP A 133 2.86 7.73 0.44
CA TRP A 133 2.96 6.66 1.44
C TRP A 133 4.09 6.90 2.45
N ARG A 134 5.28 7.29 1.98
CA ARG A 134 6.42 7.61 2.84
C ARG A 134 6.15 8.82 3.74
N GLU A 135 5.43 9.82 3.23
CA GLU A 135 5.03 10.98 4.01
C GLU A 135 4.16 10.61 5.21
N VAL A 136 3.22 9.67 5.04
CA VAL A 136 2.39 9.17 6.16
C VAL A 136 3.26 8.56 7.26
N ILE A 137 4.24 7.74 6.89
CA ILE A 137 5.19 7.14 7.85
C ILE A 137 6.02 8.24 8.53
N ALA A 138 6.57 9.19 7.75
CA ALA A 138 7.39 10.26 8.28
C ALA A 138 6.62 11.14 9.28
N VAL A 139 5.38 11.50 8.98
CA VAL A 139 4.53 12.28 9.90
C VAL A 139 4.31 11.53 11.22
N TYR A 140 4.01 10.23 11.16
CA TYR A 140 3.84 9.41 12.37
C TYR A 140 5.12 9.34 13.21
N VAL A 141 6.26 9.05 12.56
CA VAL A 141 7.56 8.95 13.24
C VAL A 141 7.94 10.27 13.89
N ALA A 142 7.76 11.39 13.17
CA ALA A 142 8.05 12.72 13.67
C ALA A 142 7.25 13.05 14.94
N GLN A 143 5.96 12.69 14.98
CA GLN A 143 5.12 12.83 16.17
C GLN A 143 5.63 11.99 17.35
N ARG A 144 6.04 10.74 17.10
CA ARG A 144 6.54 9.82 18.13
C ARG A 144 7.86 10.26 18.78
N ILE A 145 8.71 10.95 18.03
CA ILE A 145 10.05 11.36 18.50
C ILE A 145 10.18 12.87 18.78
N GLY A 146 9.12 13.65 18.57
CA GLY A 146 9.14 15.10 18.77
C GLY A 146 9.97 15.88 17.75
N ALA A 147 9.98 15.44 16.49
CA ALA A 147 10.71 16.05 15.37
C ALA A 147 9.77 16.68 14.33
N ALA A 148 10.32 17.33 13.31
CA ALA A 148 9.58 17.76 12.12
C ALA A 148 9.52 16.60 11.09
N PRO A 149 8.41 16.41 10.35
CA PRO A 149 8.32 15.37 9.31
C PRO A 149 9.38 15.47 8.22
N GLU A 150 9.90 16.68 7.95
CA GLU A 150 10.93 16.95 6.95
C GLU A 150 12.35 16.66 7.45
N ASP A 151 12.52 16.40 8.75
CA ASP A 151 13.83 16.06 9.31
C ASP A 151 14.36 14.75 8.70
N LEU A 152 15.69 14.64 8.64
CA LEU A 152 16.37 13.49 8.03
C LEU A 152 15.89 12.16 8.63
N MET A 153 15.63 12.12 9.93
CA MET A 153 15.29 10.89 10.63
C MET A 153 13.90 10.34 10.23
N PRO A 154 12.78 11.07 10.38
CA PRO A 154 11.47 10.60 9.89
C PRO A 154 11.46 10.25 8.40
N GLN A 155 12.14 11.03 7.56
CA GLN A 155 12.26 10.75 6.13
C GLN A 155 13.01 9.44 5.86
N THR A 156 14.12 9.19 6.58
CA THR A 156 14.89 7.94 6.48
C THR A 156 14.03 6.74 6.88
N VAL A 157 13.25 6.85 7.95
CA VAL A 157 12.33 5.79 8.36
C VAL A 157 11.25 5.55 7.29
N GLY A 158 10.69 6.61 6.69
CA GLY A 158 9.76 6.46 5.56
C GLY A 158 10.34 5.65 4.40
N TRP A 159 11.58 5.96 4.00
CA TRP A 159 12.30 5.20 2.96
C TRP A 159 12.61 3.75 3.37
N LEU A 160 13.08 3.54 4.60
CA LEU A 160 13.36 2.22 5.14
C LEU A 160 12.11 1.33 5.11
N MET A 161 10.98 1.86 5.57
CA MET A 161 9.72 1.15 5.59
C MET A 161 9.19 0.82 4.18
N LEU A 162 9.39 1.72 3.22
CA LEU A 162 9.07 1.44 1.82
C LEU A 162 9.95 0.30 1.27
N GLY A 163 11.25 0.32 1.57
CA GLY A 163 12.18 -0.73 1.17
C GLY A 163 11.79 -2.11 1.73
N VAL A 164 11.41 -2.17 3.01
CA VAL A 164 10.88 -3.39 3.65
C VAL A 164 9.64 -3.89 2.90
N ALA A 165 8.67 -3.01 2.62
CA ALA A 165 7.45 -3.39 1.93
C ALA A 165 7.72 -3.91 0.52
N LEU A 166 8.52 -3.19 -0.29
CA LEU A 166 8.83 -3.58 -1.66
C LEU A 166 9.59 -4.90 -1.73
N SER A 167 10.60 -5.09 -0.87
CA SER A 167 11.35 -6.35 -0.81
C SER A 167 10.44 -7.53 -0.43
N ALA A 168 9.51 -7.32 0.52
CA ALA A 168 8.55 -8.34 0.88
C ALA A 168 7.58 -8.65 -0.26
N TYR A 169 7.10 -7.63 -0.98
CA TYR A 169 6.22 -7.81 -2.14
C TYR A 169 6.89 -8.57 -3.27
N GLU A 170 8.12 -8.22 -3.63
CA GLU A 170 8.86 -8.91 -4.69
C GLU A 170 9.09 -10.39 -4.33
N HIS A 171 9.50 -10.66 -3.09
CA HIS A 171 9.70 -12.03 -2.61
C HIS A 171 8.39 -12.84 -2.62
N TRP A 172 7.31 -12.23 -2.15
CA TRP A 172 5.96 -12.82 -2.16
C TRP A 172 5.44 -13.06 -3.58
N LEU A 173 5.70 -12.17 -4.54
CA LEU A 173 5.25 -12.36 -5.93
C LEU A 173 6.03 -13.45 -6.66
N ALA A 174 7.30 -13.66 -6.31
CA ALA A 174 8.17 -14.67 -6.91
C ALA A 174 7.84 -16.10 -6.47
N ASP A 175 7.20 -16.28 -5.31
CA ASP A 175 6.83 -17.60 -4.77
C ASP A 175 5.40 -17.59 -4.20
N GLU A 176 4.48 -18.28 -4.90
CA GLU A 176 3.07 -18.38 -4.50
C GLU A 176 2.86 -19.08 -3.15
N SER A 177 3.82 -19.89 -2.68
CA SER A 177 3.75 -20.59 -1.39
C SER A 177 4.07 -19.69 -0.19
N VAL A 178 4.70 -18.53 -0.43
CA VAL A 178 5.06 -17.58 0.62
C VAL A 178 3.83 -16.76 1.05
N SER A 179 3.68 -16.57 2.36
CA SER A 179 2.73 -15.62 2.92
C SER A 179 3.29 -14.19 2.90
N LEU A 180 2.49 -13.21 2.49
CA LEU A 180 2.89 -11.80 2.52
C LEU A 180 3.21 -11.33 3.94
N SER A 181 2.47 -11.81 4.95
CA SER A 181 2.73 -11.48 6.35
C SER A 181 4.12 -11.94 6.80
N ASP A 182 4.53 -13.12 6.35
CA ASP A 182 5.80 -13.73 6.73
C ASP A 182 6.95 -13.04 6.01
N ALA A 183 6.76 -12.70 4.73
CA ALA A 183 7.71 -11.91 3.96
C ALA A 183 7.92 -10.51 4.57
N ILE A 184 6.84 -9.82 4.95
CA ILE A 184 6.90 -8.53 5.63
C ILE A 184 7.64 -8.65 6.96
N THR A 185 7.31 -9.66 7.77
CA THR A 185 7.95 -9.87 9.06
C THR A 185 9.44 -10.12 8.90
N GLN A 186 9.83 -11.04 8.01
CA GLN A 186 11.25 -11.34 7.76
C GLN A 186 12.03 -10.14 7.23
N ALA A 187 11.46 -9.37 6.30
CA ALA A 187 12.09 -8.15 5.80
C ALA A 187 12.20 -7.08 6.89
N PHE A 188 11.19 -6.95 7.76
CA PHE A 188 11.19 -5.99 8.86
C PHE A 188 12.27 -6.29 9.91
N GLU A 189 12.57 -7.56 10.19
CA GLU A 189 13.63 -7.93 11.15
C GLU A 189 15.01 -7.35 10.79
N VAL A 190 15.27 -7.09 9.50
CA VAL A 190 16.50 -6.41 9.07
C VAL A 190 16.52 -4.93 9.50
N ALA A 191 15.36 -4.28 9.50
CA ALA A 191 15.19 -2.88 9.86
C ALA A 191 15.01 -2.65 11.37
N ARG A 192 14.49 -3.66 12.09
CA ARG A 192 14.09 -3.58 13.50
C ARG A 192 15.18 -3.00 14.42
N PRO A 193 16.45 -3.47 14.41
CA PRO A 193 17.46 -2.95 15.34
C PRO A 193 17.72 -1.44 15.16
N GLY A 194 17.67 -0.96 13.92
CA GLY A 194 17.83 0.46 13.61
C GLY A 194 16.69 1.32 14.15
N LEU A 195 15.46 0.79 14.15
CA LEU A 195 14.27 1.47 14.67
C LEU A 195 14.21 1.43 16.21
N GLU A 196 14.63 0.34 16.83
CA GLU A 196 14.69 0.22 18.30
C GLU A 196 15.69 1.21 18.90
N ALA A 197 16.83 1.42 18.24
CA ALA A 197 17.82 2.41 18.65
C ALA A 197 17.33 3.88 18.60
N LEU A 198 16.20 4.17 17.93
CA LEU A 198 15.61 5.51 17.87
C LEU A 198 14.75 5.85 19.11
N ALA A 199 14.30 4.82 19.84
CA ALA A 199 13.41 4.97 20.99
C ALA A 199 14.15 5.17 22.31
N GLU A 200 15.48 5.00 22.34
CA GLU A 200 16.28 5.28 23.53
C GLU A 200 16.58 6.79 23.60
N PRO A 201 16.17 7.49 24.68
CA PRO A 201 16.64 8.85 24.89
C PRO A 201 18.17 8.82 25.02
N ARG A 202 18.85 9.59 24.18
CA ARG A 202 20.29 9.85 24.31
C ARG A 202 20.60 10.63 25.58
#